data_AF-A0A7S2CER1-F1
#
_entry.id   AF-A0A7S2CER1-F1
#
_cell.length_a   1.000
_cell.length_b   1.000
_cell.length_c   1.000
_cell.angle_alpha   90.00
_cell.angle_beta   90.00
_cell.angle_gamma   90.00
#
_symmetry.space_group_name_H-M   'P 1'
#
loop_
_entity.id
_entity.type
_entity.pdbx_description
1 polymer ?
#
loop_
_entity_poly.entity_id
_entity_poly.type
_entity_poly.pdbx_seq_one_letter_code
_entity_poly.pdbx_strand_id
1 'polypeptide(L)'
;VRAGHPSASAVAMRKLHAELVKELLEERVEDMKNCGLGFDASPTATGYMLQVNGYHQHLDTLLFQVLESTLKPDIGSGEFVRAHRRVLEDLEDTTRKMPYELALEEV
;
A
#
# COMPACT_ATOMS: atom_id res chain seq x y z
N VAL A 1 -25.26 7.32 -9.31
CA VAL A 1 -24.38 6.26 -9.85
C VAL A 1 -24.19 5.25 -8.73
N ARG A 2 -24.83 4.06 -8.81
CA ARG A 2 -24.65 3.00 -7.81
C ARG A 2 -23.17 2.60 -7.86
N ALA A 3 -22.43 2.84 -6.79
CA ALA A 3 -21.07 2.34 -6.64
C ALA A 3 -21.16 0.80 -6.57
N GLY A 4 -21.07 0.14 -7.72
CA GLY A 4 -20.88 -1.30 -7.77
C GLY A 4 -19.57 -1.62 -7.07
N HIS A 5 -19.58 -2.62 -6.18
CA HIS A 5 -18.34 -3.09 -5.58
C HIS A 5 -17.35 -3.42 -6.70
N PRO A 6 -16.09 -2.93 -6.63
CA PRO A 6 -15.08 -3.26 -7.62
C PRO A 6 -14.96 -4.79 -7.72
N SER A 7 -14.73 -5.30 -8.93
CA SER A 7 -14.52 -6.74 -9.12
C SER A 7 -13.38 -7.24 -8.23
N ALA A 8 -13.44 -8.51 -7.81
CA ALA A 8 -12.39 -9.09 -6.97
C ALA A 8 -10.98 -8.91 -7.58
N SER A 9 -10.87 -9.01 -8.91
CA SER A 9 -9.65 -8.71 -9.65
C SER A 9 -9.18 -7.27 -9.47
N ALA A 10 -10.08 -6.29 -9.54
CA ALA A 10 -9.73 -4.88 -9.34
C ALA A 10 -9.26 -4.59 -7.90
N VAL A 11 -9.85 -5.26 -6.90
CA VAL A 11 -9.41 -5.16 -5.50
C VAL A 11 -8.02 -5.78 -5.31
N ALA A 12 -7.80 -6.97 -5.88
CA ALA A 12 -6.50 -7.64 -5.83
C ALA A 12 -5.41 -6.80 -6.50
N MET A 13 -5.66 -6.27 -7.70
CA MET A 13 -4.72 -5.38 -8.41
C MET A 13 -4.43 -4.12 -7.61
N ARG A 14 -5.42 -3.55 -6.93
CA ARG A 14 -5.23 -2.37 -6.08
C ARG A 14 -4.33 -2.66 -4.88
N LYS A 15 -4.55 -3.81 -4.22
CA LYS A 15 -3.71 -4.26 -3.10
C LYS A 15 -2.27 -4.48 -3.56
N LEU A 16 -2.09 -5.16 -4.68
CA LEU A 16 -0.78 -5.44 -5.26
C LEU A 16 -0.06 -4.15 -5.67
N HIS A 17 -0.77 -3.20 -6.27
CA HIS A 17 -0.23 -1.88 -6.60
C HIS A 17 0.22 -1.10 -5.35
N ALA A 18 -0.57 -1.11 -4.27
CA ALA A 18 -0.20 -0.43 -3.03
C ALA A 18 1.09 -1.02 -2.42
N GLU A 19 1.20 -2.34 -2.38
CA GLU A 19 2.41 -3.03 -1.90
C GLU A 19 3.64 -2.74 -2.75
N LEU A 20 3.49 -2.70 -4.08
CA LEU A 20 4.58 -2.34 -4.97
C LEU A 20 5.07 -0.91 -4.77
N VAL A 21 4.14 0.04 -4.64
CA VAL A 21 4.47 1.44 -4.40
C VAL A 21 5.18 1.60 -3.06
N LYS A 22 4.77 0.86 -2.02
CA LYS A 22 5.48 0.83 -0.74
C LYS A 22 6.91 0.32 -0.89
N GLU A 23 7.10 -0.83 -1.53
CA GLU A 23 8.44 -1.43 -1.72
C GLU A 23 9.38 -0.50 -2.49
N LEU A 24 8.89 0.17 -3.53
CA LEU A 24 9.67 1.15 -4.30
C LEU A 24 9.99 2.41 -3.48
N LEU A 25 9.06 2.85 -2.64
CA LEU A 25 9.26 4.05 -1.82
C LEU A 25 10.19 3.80 -0.63
N GLU A 26 10.27 2.56 -0.10
CA GLU A 26 11.13 2.23 1.03
C GLU A 26 12.57 2.72 0.83
N GLU A 27 13.19 2.38 -0.31
CA GLU A 27 14.56 2.83 -0.62
C GLU A 27 14.60 4.33 -0.94
N ARG A 28 13.63 4.84 -1.73
CA ARG A 28 13.64 6.22 -2.22
C ARG A 28 13.48 7.26 -1.11
N VAL A 29 12.77 6.93 -0.03
CA VAL A 29 12.47 7.84 1.08
C VAL A 29 13.16 7.45 2.38
N GLU A 30 14.13 6.53 2.33
CA GLU A 30 14.87 6.05 3.51
C GLU A 30 15.50 7.20 4.29
N ASP A 31 16.17 8.13 3.60
CA ASP A 31 16.77 9.31 4.21
C ASP A 31 15.73 10.21 4.90
N MET A 32 14.55 10.37 4.28
CA MET A 32 13.46 11.14 4.86
C MET A 32 12.88 10.45 6.10
N LYS A 33 12.78 9.11 6.08
CA LYS A 33 12.41 8.30 7.24
C LYS A 33 13.40 8.46 8.39
N ASN A 34 14.69 8.45 8.09
CA ASN A 34 15.75 8.67 9.07
C ASN A 34 15.69 10.07 9.70
N CYS A 35 15.16 11.06 8.98
CA CYS A 35 14.91 12.40 9.50
C CYS A 35 13.58 12.55 10.27
N GLY A 36 12.84 11.45 10.50
CA GLY A 36 11.58 11.46 11.27
C GLY A 36 10.34 11.81 10.45
N LEU A 37 10.39 11.69 9.12
CA LEU A 37 9.21 11.78 8.25
C LEU A 37 8.67 10.38 7.97
N GLY A 38 7.36 10.18 8.00
CA GLY A 38 6.73 8.90 7.70
C GLY A 38 5.79 9.00 6.51
N PHE A 39 5.60 7.87 5.83
CA PHE A 39 4.56 7.70 4.83
C PHE A 39 3.86 6.35 5.03
N ASP A 40 2.58 6.29 4.68
CA ASP A 40 1.83 5.05 4.50
C ASP A 40 0.90 5.17 3.28
N ALA A 41 0.69 4.06 2.58
CA ALA A 41 -0.12 3.97 1.38
C ALA A 41 -1.01 2.73 1.44
N SER A 42 -2.24 2.86 1.91
CA SER A 42 -3.15 1.72 2.07
C SER A 42 -4.24 1.70 0.99
N PRO A 43 -4.58 0.52 0.44
CA PRO A 43 -5.72 0.37 -0.44
C PRO A 43 -7.03 0.46 0.38
N THR A 44 -8.01 1.21 -0.12
CA THR A 44 -9.36 1.27 0.46
C THR A 44 -10.38 0.65 -0.49
N ALA A 45 -11.63 0.48 -0.03
CA ALA A 45 -12.71 -0.07 -0.85
C ALA A 45 -12.95 0.73 -2.14
N THR A 46 -12.73 2.05 -2.12
CA THR A 46 -13.01 2.95 -3.23
C THR A 46 -11.76 3.55 -3.89
N GLY A 47 -10.56 3.41 -3.32
CA GLY A 47 -9.35 4.02 -3.85
C GLY A 47 -8.11 3.78 -3.00
N TYR A 48 -7.28 4.81 -2.81
CA TYR A 48 -6.07 4.77 -2.00
C TYR A 48 -6.16 5.80 -0.87
N MET A 49 -5.63 5.45 0.29
CA MET A 49 -5.36 6.37 1.38
C MET A 49 -3.85 6.56 1.49
N LEU A 50 -3.40 7.77 1.22
CA LEU A 50 -2.00 8.16 1.36
C LEU A 50 -1.88 9.04 2.60
N GLN A 51 -0.99 8.65 3.52
CA GLN A 51 -0.72 9.40 4.73
C GLN A 51 0.75 9.79 4.75
N VAL A 52 1.01 11.05 5.09
CA VAL A 52 2.36 11.59 5.29
C VAL A 52 2.37 12.31 6.62
N ASN A 53 3.38 12.06 7.45
CA ASN A 53 3.49 12.62 8.80
C ASN A 53 4.95 12.95 9.15
N GLY A 54 5.15 13.70 10.23
CA GLY A 54 6.46 14.09 10.73
C GLY A 54 6.64 15.61 10.80
N TYR A 55 7.89 16.07 10.70
CA TYR A 55 8.23 17.48 10.74
C TYR A 55 7.74 18.23 9.49
N HIS A 56 7.37 19.49 9.64
CA HIS A 56 6.83 20.28 8.53
C HIS A 56 7.84 20.50 7.41
N GLN A 57 9.13 20.60 7.75
CA GLN A 57 10.20 20.80 6.79
C GLN A 57 10.35 19.55 5.90
N HIS A 58 10.20 19.72 4.58
CA HIS A 58 10.27 18.66 3.55
C HIS A 58 9.08 17.69 3.49
N LEU A 59 7.99 17.95 4.23
CA LEU A 59 6.78 17.13 4.17
C LEU A 59 6.11 17.22 2.79
N ASP A 60 6.17 18.40 2.16
CA ASP A 60 5.75 18.63 0.78
C ASP A 60 6.57 17.81 -0.21
N THR A 61 7.90 17.79 -0.06
CA THR A 61 8.79 16.98 -0.90
C THR A 61 8.46 15.48 -0.79
N LEU A 62 8.25 14.98 0.43
CA LEU A 62 7.87 13.59 0.66
C LEU A 62 6.52 13.29 0.00
N LEU A 63 5.53 14.16 0.16
CA LEU A 63 4.22 14.00 -0.48
C LEU A 63 4.33 13.94 -2.01
N PHE A 64 5.13 14.82 -2.62
CA PHE A 64 5.34 14.80 -4.07
C PHE A 64 5.99 13.50 -4.54
N GLN A 65 6.99 13.00 -3.83
CA GLN A 65 7.63 11.73 -4.18
C GLN A 65 6.68 10.54 -4.05
N VAL A 66 5.88 10.49 -2.98
CA VAL A 66 4.86 9.44 -2.78
C VAL A 66 3.84 9.48 -3.91
N LEU A 67 3.33 10.67 -4.27
CA LEU A 67 2.36 10.83 -5.36
C LEU A 67 2.94 10.44 -6.72
N GLU A 68 4.17 10.87 -7.03
CA GLU A 68 4.85 10.52 -8.28
C GLU A 68 5.00 9.00 -8.41
N SER A 69 5.54 8.35 -7.38
CA SER A 69 5.70 6.90 -7.35
C SER A 69 4.37 6.16 -7.41
N THR A 70 3.29 6.72 -6.85
CA THR A 70 1.95 6.11 -6.91
C THR A 70 1.34 6.23 -8.31
N LEU A 71 1.55 7.33 -9.02
CA LEU A 71 0.96 7.56 -10.34
C LEU A 71 1.75 6.89 -11.48
N LYS A 72 3.07 6.83 -11.34
CA LYS A 72 3.99 6.26 -12.33
C LYS A 72 5.06 5.43 -11.62
N PRO A 73 4.70 4.25 -11.10
CA PRO A 73 5.66 3.38 -10.47
C PRO A 73 6.59 2.79 -11.56
N ASP A 74 7.90 2.89 -11.34
CA ASP A 74 8.90 2.21 -12.17
C ASP A 74 9.05 0.76 -11.69
N ILE A 75 8.23 -0.13 -12.25
CA ILE A 75 8.12 -1.52 -11.77
C ILE A 75 8.93 -2.43 -12.70
N GLY A 76 10.00 -3.00 -12.15
CA GLY A 76 10.69 -4.12 -12.77
C GLY A 76 9.94 -5.44 -12.57
N SER A 77 10.29 -6.45 -13.38
CA SER A 77 9.66 -7.77 -13.31
C SER A 77 9.98 -8.52 -12.02
N GLY A 78 11.11 -8.24 -11.37
CA GLY A 78 11.50 -8.87 -10.11
C GLY A 78 10.67 -8.37 -8.92
N GLU A 79 10.44 -7.07 -8.86
CA GLU A 79 9.63 -6.37 -7.85
C GLU A 79 8.20 -6.91 -7.86
N PHE A 80 7.62 -7.05 -9.07
CA PHE A 80 6.29 -7.61 -9.25
C PHE A 80 6.15 -9.02 -8.67
N VAL A 81 7.09 -9.91 -8.97
CA VAL A 81 7.03 -11.31 -8.50
C VAL A 81 7.12 -11.38 -6.97
N ARG A 82 7.98 -10.55 -6.35
CA ARG A 82 8.10 -10.47 -4.88
C ARG A 82 6.82 -9.95 -4.23
N ALA A 83 6.28 -8.83 -4.72
CA ALA A 83 5.06 -8.25 -4.18
C ALA A 83 3.84 -9.17 -4.37
N HIS A 84 3.70 -9.80 -5.54
CA HIS A 84 2.64 -10.77 -5.81
C HIS A 84 2.71 -11.96 -4.83
N ARG A 85 3.90 -12.51 -4.60
CA ARG A 85 4.10 -13.59 -3.65
C ARG A 85 3.74 -13.17 -2.22
N ARG A 86 4.18 -12.00 -1.76
CA ARG A 86 3.83 -11.47 -0.43
C ARG A 86 2.32 -11.34 -0.26
N VAL A 87 1.62 -10.80 -1.26
CA VAL A 87 0.16 -10.65 -1.22
C VAL A 87 -0.55 -12.00 -1.17
N LEU A 88 -0.05 -13.02 -1.88
CA LEU A 88 -0.60 -14.37 -1.79
C LEU A 88 -0.39 -14.98 -0.40
N GLU A 89 0.84 -14.91 0.12
CA GLU A 89 1.17 -15.41 1.47
C GLU A 89 0.28 -14.73 2.53
N ASP A 90 0.06 -13.41 2.43
CA ASP A 90 -0.83 -12.67 3.34
C ASP A 90 -2.31 -13.06 3.21
N LEU A 91 -2.76 -13.54 2.05
CA LEU A 91 -4.15 -14.00 1.85
C LEU A 91 -4.32 -15.47 2.26
N GLU A 92 -3.29 -16.28 2.12
CA GLU A 92 -3.26 -17.69 2.53
C GLU A 92 -3.15 -17.83 4.05
N ASP A 93 -2.55 -16.87 4.74
CA ASP A 93 -2.43 -16.88 6.19
C ASP A 93 -3.75 -16.56 6.91
N THR A 94 -4.61 -17.56 6.98
CA THR A 94 -5.84 -17.54 7.78
C THR A 94 -5.59 -17.68 9.27
N THR A 95 -4.35 -17.93 9.70
CA THR A 95 -3.98 -18.16 11.11
C THR A 95 -3.51 -16.90 11.83
N ARG A 96 -3.27 -15.82 11.09
CA ARG A 96 -2.77 -14.54 11.62
C ARG A 96 -3.76 -13.81 12.52
N LYS A 97 -5.06 -14.05 12.33
CA LYS A 97 -6.14 -13.36 13.06
C LYS A 97 -6.65 -14.21 14.20
N MET A 98 -6.92 -13.55 15.32
CA MET A 98 -7.54 -14.23 16.46
C MET A 98 -8.98 -14.64 16.10
N PRO A 99 -9.53 -15.70 16.71
CA PRO A 99 -10.86 -16.19 16.35
C PRO A 99 -11.98 -15.14 16.42
N TYR A 100 -11.86 -14.16 17.33
CA TYR A 100 -12.84 -13.08 17.45
C TYR A 100 -12.74 -12.04 16.32
N GLU A 101 -11.57 -11.85 15.72
CA GLU A 101 -11.36 -10.93 14.60
C GLU A 101 -11.96 -11.53 13.31
N LEU A 102 -11.80 -12.84 13.12
CA LEU A 102 -12.43 -13.56 12.01
C LEU A 102 -13.96 -13.49 12.09
N ALA A 103 -14.51 -13.63 13.30
CA ALA A 103 -15.95 -13.52 13.51
C ALA A 103 -16.50 -12.12 13.21
N LEU A 104 -15.68 -11.06 13.33
CA LEU A 104 -16.06 -9.69 12.97
C LEU A 104 -15.97 -9.43 11.46
N GLU A 105 -15.17 -10.18 10.72
CA GLU A 105 -15.07 -10.06 9.25
C GLU A 105 -16.20 -10.77 8.50
N GLU A 106 -16.82 -11.78 9.10
CA GLU A 106 -17.97 -12.49 8.52
C GLU A 106 -19.32 -11.77 8.70
N VAL A 107 -19.38 -10.72 9.54
CA VAL A 107 -20.59 -9.92 9.82
C VAL A 107 -20.68 -8.70 8.91
#